data_AF-A0A662UZE1-F1
#
_entry.id   AF-A0A662UZE1-F1
#
_cell.length_a   1.000
_cell.length_b   1.000
_cell.length_c   1.000
_cell.angle_alpha   90.00
_cell.angle_beta   90.00
_cell.angle_gamma   90.00
#
_symmetry.space_group_name_H-M   'P 1'
#
loop_
_entity.id
_entity.type
_entity.pdbx_description
1 polymer ?
#
loop_
_entity_poly.entity_id
_entity_poly.type
_entity_poly.pdbx_seq_one_letter_code
_entity_poly.pdbx_strand_id
1 'polypeptide(L)'
;MKYISSLSKRIYKKRILLLTVLIIGLFLRICIAPYSTGSDIPQFAGFADTFLRHGLCFYNYADGSHWISEKWAYPWPYVYGPIWVFIISFIRLFVRSSIESGWHGSTYYVYTPVDWIVGVKTVLILFDIISALLLYMFLRRFKYGLWPFIGFTLYFLNPMTIYISSIYGMFDQIALTFFLASLLFLNKRPFVSGIFLSLTLLTKHTFLYPALVLILYMLLQRYWRDFTRYLTGLLVPAVIFLVPFFIGCPNSFKIFIEAISLSSKPGYTYPIVYSFNGISSLATYLHEEYGYDMLWAIRYWYIPSA
;
A
#
# COMPACT_ATOMS: atom_id res chain seq x y z
N MET A 1 28.70 -37.33 16.53
CA MET A 1 27.23 -37.46 16.73
C MET A 1 26.59 -36.37 17.61
N LYS A 2 27.12 -36.00 18.80
CA LYS A 2 26.53 -34.98 19.68
C LYS A 2 26.36 -33.58 19.03
N TYR A 3 27.28 -33.14 18.19
CA TYR A 3 27.26 -31.80 17.55
C TYR A 3 26.15 -31.62 16.50
N ILE A 4 25.83 -32.68 15.75
CA ILE A 4 24.75 -32.67 14.75
C ILE A 4 23.38 -32.58 15.47
N SER A 5 23.26 -33.19 16.65
CA SER A 5 22.04 -33.14 17.47
C SER A 5 21.74 -31.74 18.04
N SER A 6 22.77 -30.95 18.38
CA SER A 6 22.59 -29.60 18.94
C SER A 6 22.25 -28.55 17.88
N LEU A 7 22.84 -28.68 16.68
CA LEU A 7 22.55 -27.82 15.54
C LEU A 7 21.10 -28.01 15.04
N SER A 8 20.66 -29.27 14.95
CA SER A 8 19.28 -29.66 14.65
C SER A 8 18.28 -29.01 15.63
N LYS A 9 18.52 -29.12 16.93
CA LYS A 9 17.67 -28.51 17.97
C LYS A 9 17.58 -26.98 17.85
N ARG A 10 18.68 -26.30 17.52
CA ARG A 10 18.70 -24.83 17.39
C ARG A 10 17.92 -24.33 16.18
N ILE A 11 17.98 -25.05 15.06
CA ILE A 11 17.19 -24.75 13.85
C ILE A 11 15.71 -25.00 14.12
N TYR A 12 15.39 -26.13 14.76
CA TYR A 12 14.02 -26.50 15.11
C TYR A 12 13.36 -25.46 16.03
N LYS A 13 14.06 -24.99 17.07
CA LYS A 13 13.56 -23.95 17.98
C LYS A 13 13.24 -22.64 17.27
N LYS A 14 14.08 -22.20 16.31
CA LYS A 14 13.82 -20.98 15.52
C LYS A 14 12.61 -21.11 14.61
N ARG A 15 12.38 -22.29 14.02
CA ARG A 15 11.21 -22.55 13.18
C ARG A 15 9.93 -22.54 14.00
N ILE A 16 9.92 -23.21 15.16
CA ILE A 16 8.78 -23.17 16.07
C ILE A 16 8.46 -21.72 16.45
N LEU A 17 9.46 -20.94 16.83
CA LEU A 17 9.25 -19.57 17.26
C LEU A 17 8.66 -18.69 16.13
N LEU A 18 9.13 -18.83 14.90
CA LEU A 18 8.54 -18.16 13.74
C LEU A 18 7.08 -18.58 13.52
N LEU A 19 6.79 -19.88 13.61
CA LEU A 19 5.43 -20.40 13.47
C LEU A 19 4.51 -19.88 14.58
N THR A 20 4.98 -19.82 15.82
CA THR A 20 4.21 -19.26 16.95
C THR A 20 3.85 -17.81 16.70
N VAL A 21 4.82 -16.98 16.29
CA VAL A 21 4.56 -15.55 15.97
C VAL A 21 3.59 -15.43 14.80
N LEU A 22 3.77 -16.25 13.75
CA LEU A 22 2.87 -16.26 12.60
C LEU A 22 1.44 -16.62 13.01
N ILE A 23 1.26 -17.68 13.81
CA ILE A 23 -0.07 -18.11 14.29
C ILE A 23 -0.72 -17.03 15.14
N ILE A 24 0.00 -16.45 16.10
CA ILE A 24 -0.52 -15.39 16.97
C ILE A 24 -0.91 -14.17 16.12
N GLY A 25 -0.02 -13.71 15.26
CA GLY A 25 -0.27 -12.54 14.42
C GLY A 25 -1.39 -12.74 13.41
N LEU A 26 -1.57 -13.97 12.88
CA LEU A 26 -2.71 -14.29 12.02
C LEU A 26 -4.01 -14.38 12.80
N PHE A 27 -3.99 -15.00 13.98
CA PHE A 27 -5.16 -15.08 14.85
C PHE A 27 -5.70 -13.69 15.16
N LEU A 28 -4.83 -12.75 15.57
CA LEU A 28 -5.22 -11.36 15.84
C LEU A 28 -5.87 -10.69 14.63
N ARG A 29 -5.28 -10.86 13.44
CA ARG A 29 -5.79 -10.25 12.19
C ARG A 29 -7.12 -10.84 11.77
N ILE A 30 -7.24 -12.17 11.75
CA ILE A 30 -8.44 -12.87 11.28
C ILE A 30 -9.62 -12.65 12.24
N CYS A 31 -9.38 -12.61 13.56
CA CYS A 31 -10.45 -12.39 14.52
C CYS A 31 -11.05 -10.99 14.44
N ILE A 32 -10.28 -9.97 14.05
CA ILE A 32 -10.73 -8.58 14.04
C ILE A 32 -11.23 -8.17 12.64
N ALA A 33 -10.66 -8.74 11.58
CA ALA A 33 -10.93 -8.32 10.20
C ALA A 33 -12.42 -8.16 9.81
N PRO A 34 -13.33 -9.09 10.16
CA PRO A 34 -14.74 -8.98 9.76
C PRO A 34 -15.54 -7.89 10.49
N TYR A 35 -15.08 -7.42 11.65
CA TYR A 35 -15.88 -6.61 12.57
C TYR A 35 -15.56 -5.12 12.54
N SER A 36 -14.66 -4.69 11.67
CA SER A 36 -14.32 -3.29 11.50
C SER A 36 -14.04 -2.96 10.04
N THR A 37 -14.12 -1.69 9.68
CA THR A 37 -13.68 -1.20 8.37
C THR A 37 -13.39 0.29 8.45
N GLY A 38 -12.36 0.74 7.74
CA GLY A 38 -12.16 2.14 7.42
C GLY A 38 -12.96 2.53 6.18
N SER A 39 -12.90 3.81 5.83
CA SER A 39 -13.56 4.41 4.67
C SER A 39 -13.00 3.92 3.32
N ASP A 40 -11.77 3.44 3.31
CA ASP A 40 -11.10 3.00 2.08
C ASP A 40 -11.75 1.76 1.47
N ILE A 41 -12.16 0.79 2.29
CA ILE A 41 -12.77 -0.46 1.81
C ILE A 41 -14.05 -0.23 1.01
N PRO A 42 -15.07 0.53 1.49
CA PRO A 42 -16.23 0.83 0.67
C PRO A 42 -15.87 1.64 -0.58
N GLN A 43 -14.88 2.54 -0.50
CA GLN A 43 -14.40 3.28 -1.67
C GLN A 43 -13.80 2.34 -2.75
N PHE A 44 -13.08 1.30 -2.34
CA PHE A 44 -12.50 0.33 -3.26
C PHE A 44 -13.54 -0.43 -4.07
N ALA A 45 -14.73 -0.69 -3.52
CA ALA A 45 -15.81 -1.31 -4.30
C ALA A 45 -16.24 -0.40 -5.45
N GLY A 46 -16.37 0.91 -5.19
CA GLY A 46 -16.67 1.91 -6.21
C GLY A 46 -15.63 1.94 -7.33
N PHE A 47 -14.35 1.95 -6.97
CA PHE A 47 -13.26 1.90 -7.96
C PHE A 47 -13.26 0.60 -8.77
N ALA A 48 -13.47 -0.54 -8.10
CA ALA A 48 -13.57 -1.84 -8.75
C ALA A 48 -14.73 -1.89 -9.75
N ASP A 49 -15.91 -1.42 -9.35
CA ASP A 49 -17.10 -1.38 -10.20
C ASP A 49 -16.91 -0.44 -11.40
N THR A 50 -16.31 0.73 -11.20
CA THR A 50 -15.94 1.65 -12.30
C THR A 50 -14.97 1.00 -13.27
N PHE A 51 -13.94 0.29 -12.77
CA PHE A 51 -13.00 -0.40 -13.66
C PHE A 51 -13.66 -1.55 -14.42
N LEU A 52 -14.51 -2.35 -13.76
CA LEU A 52 -15.24 -3.43 -14.43
C LEU A 52 -16.23 -2.93 -15.49
N ARG A 53 -16.79 -1.72 -15.32
CA ARG A 53 -17.67 -1.08 -16.33
C ARG A 53 -16.91 -0.44 -17.49
N HIS A 54 -15.82 0.28 -17.20
CA HIS A 54 -15.15 1.15 -18.18
C HIS A 54 -13.82 0.58 -18.71
N GLY A 55 -13.29 -0.48 -18.09
CA GLY A 55 -12.04 -1.12 -18.48
C GLY A 55 -10.87 -0.14 -18.57
N LEU A 56 -10.26 -0.04 -19.75
CA LEU A 56 -9.11 0.85 -20.01
C LEU A 56 -9.47 2.35 -19.95
N CYS A 57 -10.75 2.72 -19.90
CA CYS A 57 -11.20 4.10 -19.68
C CYS A 57 -11.39 4.46 -18.20
N PHE A 58 -11.09 3.55 -17.27
CA PHE A 58 -11.29 3.76 -15.83
C PHE A 58 -10.81 5.13 -15.32
N TYR A 59 -9.61 5.55 -15.71
CA TYR A 59 -9.03 6.80 -15.23
C TYR A 59 -9.79 8.05 -15.70
N ASN A 60 -10.63 7.99 -16.74
CA ASN A 60 -11.51 9.09 -17.11
C ASN A 60 -12.59 9.40 -16.06
N TYR A 61 -12.89 8.41 -15.22
CA TYR A 61 -13.90 8.49 -14.17
C TYR A 61 -13.27 8.53 -12.77
N ALA A 62 -11.93 8.52 -12.69
CA ALA A 62 -11.15 8.39 -11.47
C ALA A 62 -10.93 9.70 -10.68
N ASP A 63 -11.50 10.83 -11.13
CA ASP A 63 -11.21 12.18 -10.63
C ASP A 63 -12.02 12.59 -9.38
N GLY A 64 -12.94 11.75 -8.91
CA GLY A 64 -13.82 12.05 -7.78
C GLY A 64 -15.06 12.86 -8.16
N SER A 65 -15.11 13.50 -9.33
CA SER A 65 -16.29 14.26 -9.77
C SER A 65 -17.46 13.35 -10.16
N HIS A 66 -17.13 12.13 -10.61
CA HIS A 66 -18.09 11.11 -11.03
C HIS A 66 -18.64 10.25 -9.88
N TRP A 67 -18.35 10.58 -8.62
CA TRP A 67 -18.70 9.72 -7.48
C TRP A 67 -20.20 9.42 -7.37
N ILE A 68 -21.08 10.36 -7.73
CA ILE A 68 -22.53 10.16 -7.74
C ILE A 68 -22.94 9.21 -8.87
N SER A 69 -22.49 9.47 -10.10
CA SER A 69 -22.86 8.66 -11.27
C SER A 69 -22.26 7.25 -11.20
N GLU A 70 -21.08 7.12 -10.62
CA GLU A 70 -20.37 5.86 -10.43
C GLU A 70 -20.76 5.13 -9.15
N LYS A 71 -21.57 5.76 -8.28
CA LYS A 71 -22.04 5.23 -6.99
C LYS A 71 -20.91 4.89 -6.01
N TRP A 72 -19.93 5.77 -5.90
CA TRP A 72 -18.87 5.64 -4.90
C TRP A 72 -19.35 6.10 -3.53
N ALA A 73 -18.73 5.54 -2.49
CA ALA A 73 -19.02 5.93 -1.12
C ALA A 73 -18.58 7.38 -0.82
N TYR A 74 -17.49 7.83 -1.43
CA TYR A 74 -16.91 9.15 -1.19
C TYR A 74 -16.47 9.83 -2.49
N PRO A 75 -16.42 11.19 -2.54
CA PRO A 75 -15.93 11.97 -3.67
C PRO A 75 -14.39 11.99 -3.75
N TRP A 76 -13.75 10.86 -3.49
CA TRP A 76 -12.30 10.75 -3.45
C TRP A 76 -11.75 10.26 -4.77
N PRO A 77 -10.78 10.98 -5.38
CA PRO A 77 -10.15 10.53 -6.60
C PRO A 77 -9.31 9.26 -6.36
N TYR A 78 -9.17 8.42 -7.38
CA TYR A 78 -8.22 7.32 -7.38
C TYR A 78 -6.83 7.83 -7.79
N VAL A 79 -5.97 8.04 -6.80
CA VAL A 79 -4.63 8.67 -6.96
C VAL A 79 -3.50 7.64 -7.06
N TYR A 80 -3.85 6.39 -7.36
CA TYR A 80 -2.93 5.26 -7.34
C TYR A 80 -2.67 4.73 -8.74
N GLY A 81 -1.61 3.94 -8.92
CA GLY A 81 -1.41 3.22 -10.16
C GLY A 81 -2.36 2.02 -10.31
N PRO A 82 -2.30 1.31 -11.44
CA PRO A 82 -3.34 0.36 -11.82
C PRO A 82 -3.28 -0.98 -11.05
N ILE A 83 -2.21 -1.25 -10.30
CA ILE A 83 -2.05 -2.56 -9.64
C ILE A 83 -3.14 -2.80 -8.59
N TRP A 84 -3.47 -1.78 -7.80
CA TRP A 84 -4.50 -1.93 -6.78
C TRP A 84 -5.88 -2.13 -7.39
N VAL A 85 -6.26 -1.33 -8.40
CA VAL A 85 -7.56 -1.47 -9.07
C VAL A 85 -7.71 -2.85 -9.74
N PHE A 86 -6.65 -3.42 -10.31
CA PHE A 86 -6.72 -4.80 -10.83
C PHE A 86 -7.01 -5.83 -9.74
N ILE A 87 -6.36 -5.72 -8.58
CA ILE A 87 -6.55 -6.64 -7.45
C ILE A 87 -7.99 -6.55 -6.92
N ILE A 88 -8.48 -5.35 -6.61
CA ILE A 88 -9.84 -5.18 -6.07
C ILE A 88 -10.92 -5.54 -7.09
N SER A 89 -10.68 -5.28 -8.39
CA SER A 89 -11.61 -5.67 -9.44
C SER A 89 -11.68 -7.18 -9.59
N PHE A 90 -10.56 -7.89 -9.44
CA PHE A 90 -10.57 -9.35 -9.40
C PHE A 90 -11.39 -9.89 -8.23
N ILE A 91 -11.23 -9.33 -7.02
CA ILE A 91 -12.06 -9.70 -5.86
C ILE A 91 -13.54 -9.43 -6.15
N ARG A 92 -13.84 -8.29 -6.78
CA ARG A 92 -15.20 -7.84 -7.10
C ARG A 92 -15.95 -8.78 -8.05
N LEU A 93 -15.23 -9.55 -8.88
CA LEU A 93 -15.85 -10.59 -9.72
C LEU A 93 -16.55 -11.69 -8.90
N PHE A 94 -16.05 -11.97 -7.70
CA PHE A 94 -16.56 -13.02 -6.80
C PHE A 94 -17.46 -12.48 -5.68
N VAL A 95 -17.24 -11.22 -5.24
CA VAL A 95 -17.99 -10.61 -4.14
C VAL A 95 -18.84 -9.45 -4.65
N ARG A 96 -20.14 -9.71 -4.84
CA ARG A 96 -21.06 -8.79 -5.54
C ARG A 96 -22.00 -8.00 -4.63
N SER A 97 -21.90 -8.17 -3.32
CA SER A 97 -22.72 -7.43 -2.35
C SER A 97 -22.53 -5.92 -2.53
N SER A 98 -23.62 -5.16 -2.50
CA SER A 98 -23.61 -3.73 -2.76
C SER A 98 -23.07 -2.94 -1.56
N ILE A 99 -22.31 -1.88 -1.85
CA ILE A 99 -22.07 -0.81 -0.88
C ILE A 99 -23.26 0.13 -0.94
N GLU A 100 -23.79 0.50 0.22
CA GLU A 100 -24.87 1.47 0.32
C GLU A 100 -24.34 2.72 1.00
N SER A 101 -24.59 3.88 0.41
CA SER A 101 -24.22 5.15 0.99
C SER A 101 -25.26 6.22 0.72
N GLY A 102 -25.51 7.09 1.69
CA GLY A 102 -26.57 8.09 1.58
C GLY A 102 -26.71 8.96 2.82
N TRP A 103 -27.42 10.07 2.63
CA TRP A 103 -27.77 10.99 3.70
C TRP A 103 -29.06 10.54 4.39
N HIS A 104 -29.00 10.38 5.72
CA HIS A 104 -30.18 10.22 6.57
C HIS A 104 -30.22 11.38 7.56
N GLY A 105 -31.03 12.39 7.26
CA GLY A 105 -30.99 13.67 7.97
C GLY A 105 -29.69 14.42 7.69
N SER A 106 -28.99 14.84 8.75
CA SER A 106 -27.70 15.56 8.67
C SER A 106 -26.47 14.65 8.66
N THR A 107 -26.65 13.32 8.70
CA THR A 107 -25.56 12.36 8.80
C THR A 107 -25.44 11.52 7.52
N TYR A 108 -24.23 11.41 7.00
CA TYR A 108 -23.90 10.56 5.86
C TYR A 108 -23.51 9.16 6.36
N TYR A 109 -24.27 8.15 5.97
CA TYR A 109 -24.04 6.77 6.35
C TYR A 109 -23.42 5.99 5.18
N VAL A 110 -22.50 5.09 5.51
CA VAL A 110 -21.88 4.16 4.56
C VAL A 110 -21.92 2.76 5.16
N TYR A 111 -22.63 1.87 4.50
CA TYR A 111 -22.73 0.46 4.86
C TYR A 111 -21.84 -0.38 3.95
N THR A 112 -21.00 -1.22 4.57
CA THR A 112 -20.08 -2.13 3.86
C THR A 112 -20.41 -3.57 4.26
N PRO A 113 -20.71 -4.45 3.30
CA PRO A 113 -21.06 -5.84 3.60
C PRO A 113 -19.81 -6.64 4.00
N VAL A 114 -19.99 -7.58 4.94
CA VAL A 114 -18.90 -8.32 5.59
C VAL A 114 -18.10 -9.16 4.60
N ASP A 115 -18.74 -9.71 3.57
CA ASP A 115 -18.08 -10.48 2.52
C ASP A 115 -17.07 -9.64 1.72
N TRP A 116 -17.40 -8.38 1.42
CA TRP A 116 -16.48 -7.44 0.77
C TRP A 116 -15.32 -7.07 1.70
N ILE A 117 -15.61 -6.77 2.97
CA ILE A 117 -14.58 -6.51 3.98
C ILE A 117 -13.59 -7.67 4.06
N VAL A 118 -14.09 -8.90 4.21
CA VAL A 118 -13.27 -10.10 4.31
C VAL A 118 -12.51 -10.38 3.02
N GLY A 119 -13.14 -10.21 1.86
CA GLY A 119 -12.50 -10.40 0.55
C GLY A 119 -11.28 -9.50 0.36
N VAL A 120 -11.44 -8.20 0.60
CA VAL A 120 -10.34 -7.21 0.53
C VAL A 120 -9.29 -7.52 1.57
N LYS A 121 -9.68 -7.63 2.85
CA LYS A 121 -8.72 -7.79 3.96
C LYS A 121 -7.94 -9.10 3.91
N THR A 122 -8.49 -10.16 3.32
CA THR A 122 -7.74 -11.42 3.11
C THR A 122 -6.51 -11.20 2.25
N VAL A 123 -6.65 -10.44 1.15
CA VAL A 123 -5.50 -10.08 0.29
C VAL A 123 -4.52 -9.20 1.06
N LEU A 124 -5.03 -8.21 1.79
CA LEU A 124 -4.20 -7.33 2.61
C LEU A 124 -3.37 -8.09 3.66
N ILE A 125 -3.98 -9.03 4.38
CA ILE A 125 -3.32 -9.89 5.37
C ILE A 125 -2.29 -10.82 4.70
N LEU A 126 -2.59 -11.33 3.50
CA LEU A 126 -1.62 -12.13 2.74
C LEU A 126 -0.35 -11.32 2.43
N PHE A 127 -0.49 -10.06 2.01
CA PHE A 127 0.66 -9.20 1.73
C PHE A 127 1.41 -8.77 3.01
N ASP A 128 0.77 -8.71 4.17
CA ASP A 128 1.47 -8.59 5.47
C ASP A 128 2.39 -9.79 5.73
N ILE A 129 1.90 -11.02 5.49
CA ILE A 129 2.70 -12.24 5.67
C ILE A 129 3.90 -12.21 4.73
N ILE A 130 3.67 -11.90 3.44
CA ILE A 130 4.73 -11.85 2.44
C ILE A 130 5.75 -10.77 2.82
N SER A 131 5.31 -9.56 3.19
CA SER A 131 6.19 -8.48 3.65
C SER A 131 7.06 -8.91 4.83
N ALA A 132 6.46 -9.55 5.85
CA ALA A 132 7.19 -10.04 7.01
C ALA A 132 8.28 -11.05 6.63
N LEU A 133 7.94 -12.00 5.74
CA LEU A 133 8.88 -13.00 5.24
C LEU A 133 10.01 -12.38 4.40
N LEU A 134 9.70 -11.42 3.53
CA LEU A 134 10.71 -10.71 2.74
C LEU A 134 11.64 -9.88 3.63
N LEU A 135 11.10 -9.22 4.66
CA LEU A 135 11.88 -8.49 5.66
C LEU A 135 12.83 -9.43 6.41
N TYR A 136 12.31 -10.59 6.85
CA TYR A 136 13.13 -11.65 7.46
C TYR A 136 14.28 -12.08 6.52
N MET A 137 13.98 -12.32 5.25
CA MET A 137 14.99 -12.70 4.24
C MET A 137 16.01 -11.58 3.99
N PHE A 138 15.58 -10.33 4.01
CA PHE A 138 16.43 -9.17 3.80
C PHE A 138 17.41 -9.00 4.97
N LEU A 139 16.91 -9.01 6.21
CA LEU A 139 17.72 -8.86 7.41
C LEU A 139 18.75 -9.99 7.57
N ARG A 140 18.42 -11.21 7.12
CA ARG A 140 19.37 -12.35 7.10
C ARG A 140 20.64 -12.09 6.27
N ARG A 141 20.64 -11.12 5.35
CA ARG A 141 21.81 -10.78 4.54
C ARG A 141 22.82 -9.92 5.28
N PHE A 142 22.37 -9.11 6.24
CA PHE A 142 23.21 -8.12 6.93
C PHE A 142 23.48 -8.49 8.38
N LYS A 143 22.55 -9.18 9.03
CA LYS A 143 22.62 -9.52 10.45
C LYS A 143 22.45 -11.02 10.66
N TYR A 144 23.37 -11.59 11.44
CA TYR A 144 23.32 -12.99 11.84
C TYR A 144 22.50 -13.17 13.13
N GLY A 145 22.20 -14.42 13.49
CA GLY A 145 21.63 -14.73 14.81
C GLY A 145 20.11 -14.55 14.90
N LEU A 146 19.66 -13.69 15.81
CA LEU A 146 18.23 -13.47 16.15
C LEU A 146 17.64 -12.22 15.48
N TRP A 147 18.45 -11.31 14.95
CA TRP A 147 17.97 -10.06 14.34
C TRP A 147 16.90 -10.22 13.26
N PRO A 148 17.01 -11.18 12.31
CA PRO A 148 15.96 -11.36 11.32
C PRO A 148 14.63 -11.80 11.95
N PHE A 149 14.70 -12.64 12.99
CA PHE A 149 13.53 -13.08 13.75
C PHE A 149 12.90 -11.91 14.53
N ILE A 150 13.73 -11.06 15.14
CA ILE A 150 13.27 -9.85 15.84
C ILE A 150 12.56 -8.92 14.85
N GLY A 151 13.17 -8.65 13.68
CA GLY A 151 12.54 -7.81 12.65
C GLY A 151 11.21 -8.37 12.13
N PHE A 152 11.15 -9.69 11.88
CA PHE A 152 9.89 -10.36 11.55
C PHE A 152 8.83 -10.16 12.62
N THR A 153 9.19 -10.37 13.89
CA THR A 153 8.26 -10.30 15.03
C THR A 153 7.79 -8.88 15.27
N LEU A 154 8.71 -7.91 15.27
CA LEU A 154 8.39 -6.50 15.47
C LEU A 154 7.50 -5.95 14.35
N TYR A 155 7.70 -6.37 13.10
CA TYR A 155 6.81 -5.99 12.01
C TYR A 155 5.45 -6.70 12.08
N PHE A 156 5.46 -8.03 12.19
CA PHE A 156 4.23 -8.81 12.06
C PHE A 156 3.28 -8.65 13.26
N LEU A 157 3.82 -8.40 14.46
CA LEU A 157 3.02 -8.10 15.66
C LEU A 157 2.89 -6.59 15.93
N ASN A 158 3.34 -5.73 15.01
CA ASN A 158 3.16 -4.28 15.16
C ASN A 158 1.66 -3.94 15.19
N PRO A 159 1.15 -3.25 16.24
CA PRO A 159 -0.24 -2.82 16.31
C PRO A 159 -0.66 -1.96 15.12
N MET A 160 0.24 -1.12 14.60
CA MET A 160 -0.02 -0.27 13.45
C MET A 160 -0.16 -1.08 12.16
N THR A 161 0.69 -2.09 11.96
CA THR A 161 0.57 -2.99 10.79
C THR A 161 -0.73 -3.78 10.83
N ILE A 162 -1.13 -4.29 12.01
CA ILE A 162 -2.43 -4.96 12.21
C ILE A 162 -3.58 -3.97 11.95
N TYR A 163 -3.46 -2.74 12.45
CA TYR A 163 -4.47 -1.71 12.26
C TYR A 163 -4.68 -1.39 10.78
N ILE A 164 -3.61 -1.11 10.04
CA ILE A 164 -3.64 -0.78 8.60
C ILE A 164 -4.34 -1.88 7.81
N SER A 165 -3.91 -3.14 7.94
CA SER A 165 -4.43 -4.21 7.08
C SER A 165 -5.76 -4.79 7.57
N SER A 166 -5.89 -5.02 8.87
CA SER A 166 -6.95 -5.84 9.45
C SER A 166 -8.03 -5.03 10.14
N ILE A 167 -7.77 -3.80 10.60
CA ILE A 167 -8.81 -2.96 11.21
C ILE A 167 -9.37 -1.99 10.17
N TYR A 168 -8.51 -1.15 9.60
CA TYR A 168 -8.88 -0.08 8.69
C TYR A 168 -9.04 -0.59 7.24
N GLY A 169 -8.06 -1.33 6.72
CA GLY A 169 -8.10 -1.86 5.35
C GLY A 169 -7.33 -1.03 4.31
N MET A 170 -6.21 -0.41 4.70
CA MET A 170 -5.27 0.23 3.76
C MET A 170 -4.35 -0.82 3.10
N PHE A 171 -3.86 -0.53 1.89
CA PHE A 171 -3.10 -1.47 1.05
C PHE A 171 -1.57 -1.21 0.99
N ASP A 172 -1.02 -0.47 1.96
CA ASP A 172 0.40 -0.08 2.04
C ASP A 172 1.37 -1.26 1.94
N GLN A 173 1.02 -2.39 2.57
CA GLN A 173 1.79 -3.63 2.58
C GLN A 173 1.96 -4.26 1.20
N ILE A 174 1.10 -3.95 0.23
CA ILE A 174 1.26 -4.43 -1.16
C ILE A 174 2.45 -3.72 -1.80
N ALA A 175 2.48 -2.39 -1.72
CA ALA A 175 3.61 -1.59 -2.20
C ALA A 175 4.90 -1.96 -1.46
N LEU A 176 4.84 -2.12 -0.13
CA LEU A 176 5.99 -2.54 0.68
C LEU A 176 6.53 -3.92 0.26
N THR A 177 5.65 -4.88 -0.04
CA THR A 177 6.04 -6.21 -0.51
C THR A 177 6.90 -6.13 -1.77
N PHE A 178 6.43 -5.37 -2.77
CA PHE A 178 7.19 -5.18 -4.00
C PHE A 178 8.49 -4.42 -3.73
N PHE A 179 8.48 -3.42 -2.85
CA PHE A 179 9.69 -2.69 -2.50
C PHE A 179 10.75 -3.58 -1.84
N LEU A 180 10.36 -4.41 -0.87
CA LEU A 180 11.26 -5.37 -0.22
C LEU A 180 11.79 -6.42 -1.21
N ALA A 181 10.96 -6.87 -2.14
CA ALA A 181 11.40 -7.75 -3.22
C ALA A 181 12.44 -7.06 -4.12
N SER A 182 12.24 -5.79 -4.47
CA SER A 182 13.21 -4.99 -5.23
C SER A 182 14.57 -4.95 -4.53
N LEU A 183 14.59 -4.64 -3.22
CA LEU A 183 15.81 -4.65 -2.40
C LEU A 183 16.50 -6.03 -2.37
N LEU A 184 15.74 -7.11 -2.30
CA LEU A 184 16.29 -8.46 -2.33
C LEU A 184 16.94 -8.81 -3.68
N PHE A 185 16.44 -8.28 -4.79
CA PHE A 185 17.03 -8.58 -6.11
C PHE A 185 18.08 -7.56 -6.57
N LEU A 186 18.19 -6.41 -5.92
CA LEU A 186 19.00 -5.26 -6.32
C LEU A 186 20.40 -5.63 -6.84
N ASN A 187 21.16 -6.39 -6.05
CA ASN A 187 22.54 -6.74 -6.38
C ASN A 187 22.69 -8.02 -7.22
N LYS A 188 21.65 -8.84 -7.33
CA LYS A 188 21.74 -10.19 -7.94
C LYS A 188 21.07 -10.26 -9.31
N ARG A 189 19.93 -9.60 -9.46
CA ARG A 189 19.11 -9.61 -10.68
C ARG A 189 18.54 -8.20 -10.88
N PRO A 190 19.35 -7.24 -11.39
CA PRO A 190 18.93 -5.84 -11.54
C PRO A 190 17.62 -5.67 -12.31
N PHE A 191 17.42 -6.43 -13.39
CA PHE A 191 16.15 -6.42 -14.14
C PHE A 191 14.93 -6.78 -13.29
N VAL A 192 15.02 -7.87 -12.51
CA VAL A 192 13.94 -8.30 -11.61
C VAL A 192 13.72 -7.27 -10.49
N SER A 193 14.80 -6.66 -9.99
CA SER A 193 14.72 -5.58 -9.00
C SER A 193 13.98 -4.36 -9.54
N GLY A 194 14.24 -3.96 -10.79
CA GLY A 194 13.54 -2.90 -11.49
C GLY A 194 12.05 -3.20 -11.67
N ILE A 195 11.68 -4.43 -12.03
CA ILE A 195 10.27 -4.86 -12.15
C ILE A 195 9.53 -4.62 -10.84
N PHE A 196 10.08 -5.09 -9.73
CA PHE A 196 9.45 -4.92 -8.42
C PHE A 196 9.40 -3.46 -7.96
N LEU A 197 10.41 -2.63 -8.31
CA LEU A 197 10.32 -1.19 -8.03
C LEU A 197 9.20 -0.54 -8.83
N SER A 198 9.02 -0.91 -10.10
CA SER A 198 7.92 -0.44 -10.94
C SER A 198 6.57 -0.80 -10.33
N LEU A 199 6.38 -2.07 -9.93
CA LEU A 199 5.15 -2.52 -9.28
C LEU A 199 4.88 -1.79 -7.96
N THR A 200 5.93 -1.41 -7.22
CA THR A 200 5.79 -0.57 -6.02
C THR A 200 5.15 0.78 -6.38
N LEU A 201 5.72 1.48 -7.37
CA LEU A 201 5.25 2.81 -7.79
C LEU A 201 3.87 2.77 -8.46
N LEU A 202 3.59 1.71 -9.25
CA LEU A 202 2.29 1.44 -9.84
C LEU A 202 1.25 0.95 -8.82
N THR A 203 1.65 0.68 -7.58
CA THR A 203 0.72 0.44 -6.46
C THR A 203 0.50 1.74 -5.68
N LYS A 204 1.58 2.38 -5.21
CA LYS A 204 1.51 3.60 -4.40
C LYS A 204 2.69 4.53 -4.70
N HIS A 205 2.41 5.72 -5.22
CA HIS A 205 3.43 6.68 -5.63
C HIS A 205 4.20 7.31 -4.45
N THR A 206 3.73 7.15 -3.20
CA THR A 206 4.43 7.64 -2.00
C THR A 206 5.81 7.00 -1.80
N PHE A 207 6.10 5.88 -2.47
CA PHE A 207 7.42 5.26 -2.53
C PHE A 207 8.37 5.91 -3.55
N LEU A 208 7.99 7.03 -4.18
CA LEU A 208 8.84 7.72 -5.16
C LEU A 208 10.19 8.11 -4.57
N TYR A 209 10.22 8.66 -3.35
CA TYR A 209 11.47 9.06 -2.71
C TYR A 209 12.44 7.87 -2.49
N PRO A 210 12.05 6.78 -1.79
CA PRO A 210 12.94 5.63 -1.66
C PRO A 210 13.27 4.98 -3.02
N ALA A 211 12.38 5.04 -4.02
CA ALA A 211 12.68 4.60 -5.37
C ALA A 211 13.79 5.42 -6.04
N LEU A 212 13.76 6.75 -5.92
CA LEU A 212 14.81 7.63 -6.42
C LEU A 212 16.17 7.32 -5.78
N VAL A 213 16.20 7.04 -4.48
CA VAL A 213 17.42 6.63 -3.78
C VAL A 213 17.99 5.33 -4.38
N LEU A 214 17.15 4.34 -4.69
CA LEU A 214 17.60 3.10 -5.33
C LEU A 214 18.08 3.31 -6.76
N ILE A 215 17.40 4.15 -7.54
CA ILE A 215 17.82 4.51 -8.90
C ILE A 215 19.20 5.19 -8.86
N LEU A 216 19.39 6.16 -7.96
CA LEU A 216 20.67 6.84 -7.77
C LEU A 216 21.77 5.88 -7.29
N TYR A 217 21.45 4.98 -6.35
CA TYR A 217 22.37 3.93 -5.92
C TYR A 217 22.82 3.07 -7.11
N MET A 218 21.89 2.61 -7.95
CA MET A 218 22.21 1.80 -9.12
C MET A 218 23.03 2.57 -10.17
N LEU A 219 22.77 3.87 -10.33
CA LEU A 219 23.53 4.73 -11.25
C LEU A 219 24.97 4.96 -10.78
N LEU A 220 25.16 5.21 -9.47
CA LEU A 220 26.44 5.63 -8.92
C LEU A 220 27.35 4.47 -8.49
N GLN A 221 26.76 3.33 -8.06
CA GLN A 221 27.51 2.24 -7.41
C GLN A 221 27.60 0.97 -8.26
N ARG A 222 26.97 0.92 -9.42
CA ARG A 222 26.93 -0.29 -10.27
C ARG A 222 27.41 -0.01 -11.67
N TYR A 223 27.82 -1.08 -12.35
CA TYR A 223 28.17 -1.00 -13.77
C TYR A 223 26.98 -0.56 -14.62
N TRP A 224 27.25 0.20 -15.68
CA TRP A 224 26.23 0.69 -16.61
C TRP A 224 25.30 -0.41 -17.16
N ARG A 225 25.83 -1.62 -17.37
CA ARG A 225 25.05 -2.79 -17.79
C ARG A 225 23.99 -3.21 -16.76
N ASP A 226 24.31 -3.11 -15.47
CA ASP A 226 23.36 -3.44 -14.41
C ASP A 226 22.32 -2.32 -14.24
N PHE A 227 22.74 -1.06 -14.35
CA PHE A 227 21.84 0.09 -14.34
C PHE A 227 20.83 0.04 -15.49
N THR A 228 21.27 -0.20 -16.72
CA THR A 228 20.38 -0.33 -17.89
C THR A 228 19.42 -1.51 -17.78
N ARG A 229 19.87 -2.65 -17.25
CA ARG A 229 18.99 -3.78 -16.92
C ARG A 229 17.95 -3.42 -15.85
N TYR A 230 18.36 -2.68 -14.83
CA TYR A 230 17.44 -2.20 -13.79
C TYR A 230 16.40 -1.24 -14.35
N LEU A 231 16.83 -0.27 -15.16
CA LEU A 231 15.96 0.72 -15.78
C LEU A 231 14.97 0.06 -16.77
N THR A 232 15.44 -0.86 -17.60
CA THR A 232 14.55 -1.65 -18.48
C THR A 232 13.54 -2.47 -17.67
N GLY A 233 13.97 -3.10 -16.58
CA GLY A 233 13.08 -3.78 -15.65
C GLY A 233 12.03 -2.83 -15.03
N LEU A 234 12.40 -1.59 -14.74
CA LEU A 234 11.49 -0.56 -14.22
C LEU A 234 10.45 -0.12 -15.26
N LEU A 235 10.86 0.04 -16.52
CA LEU A 235 9.98 0.51 -17.59
C LEU A 235 8.98 -0.56 -18.05
N VAL A 236 9.36 -1.84 -18.07
CA VAL A 236 8.52 -2.92 -18.62
C VAL A 236 7.13 -3.00 -17.95
N PRO A 237 6.99 -3.08 -16.60
CA PRO A 237 5.67 -3.11 -15.98
C PRO A 237 4.90 -1.80 -16.15
N ALA A 238 5.57 -0.65 -16.17
CA ALA A 238 4.92 0.63 -16.42
C ALA A 238 4.29 0.66 -17.82
N VAL A 239 5.02 0.16 -18.83
CA VAL A 239 4.48 0.00 -20.19
C VAL A 239 3.34 -1.01 -20.22
N ILE A 240 3.47 -2.16 -19.56
CA ILE A 240 2.44 -3.21 -19.62
C ILE A 240 1.15 -2.79 -18.93
N PHE A 241 1.23 -2.14 -17.76
CA PHE A 241 0.05 -1.89 -16.93
C PHE A 241 -0.54 -0.49 -17.07
N LEU A 242 0.27 0.53 -17.39
CA LEU A 242 -0.19 1.91 -17.41
C LEU A 242 -0.50 2.40 -18.83
N VAL A 243 0.36 2.08 -19.80
CA VAL A 243 0.22 2.57 -21.18
C VAL A 243 -1.09 2.12 -21.85
N PRO A 244 -1.65 0.90 -21.62
CA PRO A 244 -2.93 0.53 -22.20
C PRO A 244 -4.08 1.47 -21.85
N PHE A 245 -4.10 2.05 -20.64
CA PHE A 245 -5.11 3.04 -20.26
C PHE A 245 -4.96 4.32 -21.09
N PHE A 246 -3.72 4.78 -21.30
CA PHE A 246 -3.43 6.01 -22.02
C PHE A 246 -3.64 5.89 -23.53
N ILE A 247 -3.37 4.71 -24.11
CA ILE A 247 -3.65 4.45 -25.52
C ILE A 247 -5.16 4.24 -25.74
N GLY A 248 -5.80 3.43 -24.88
CA GLY A 248 -7.22 3.15 -24.99
C GLY A 248 -8.08 4.40 -24.82
N CYS A 249 -7.71 5.27 -23.88
CA CYS A 249 -8.49 6.45 -23.52
C CYS A 249 -7.54 7.63 -23.22
N PRO A 250 -7.13 8.43 -24.23
CA PRO A 250 -6.07 9.45 -24.08
C PRO A 250 -6.26 10.47 -22.95
N ASN A 251 -7.51 10.82 -22.63
CA ASN A 251 -7.82 11.74 -21.53
C ASN A 251 -7.43 11.18 -20.14
N SER A 252 -7.29 9.85 -20.02
CA SER A 252 -6.91 9.19 -18.77
C SER A 252 -5.54 9.61 -18.28
N PHE A 253 -4.61 9.94 -19.19
CA PHE A 253 -3.30 10.47 -18.81
C PHE A 253 -3.41 11.80 -18.07
N LYS A 254 -4.20 12.74 -18.63
CA LYS A 254 -4.40 14.06 -18.05
C LYS A 254 -5.01 13.96 -16.65
N ILE A 255 -6.12 13.21 -16.52
CA ILE A 255 -6.82 13.04 -15.25
C ILE A 255 -5.94 12.34 -14.22
N PHE A 256 -5.19 11.31 -14.62
CA PHE A 256 -4.25 10.62 -13.72
C PHE A 256 -3.19 11.57 -13.15
N ILE A 257 -2.59 12.41 -13.99
CA ILE A 257 -1.58 13.39 -13.56
C ILE A 257 -2.21 14.47 -12.66
N GLU A 258 -3.40 14.96 -12.99
CA GLU A 258 -4.12 15.94 -12.17
C GLU A 258 -4.47 15.37 -10.79
N ALA A 259 -4.96 14.12 -10.72
CA ALA A 259 -5.27 13.44 -9.47
C ALA A 259 -4.04 13.26 -8.57
N ILE A 260 -2.92 12.80 -9.12
CA ILE A 260 -1.65 12.66 -8.37
C ILE A 260 -1.13 14.02 -7.90
N SER A 261 -1.19 15.03 -8.78
CA SER A 261 -0.71 16.38 -8.43
C SER A 261 -1.55 17.00 -7.33
N LEU A 262 -2.88 16.85 -7.38
CA LEU A 262 -3.77 17.36 -6.35
C LEU A 262 -3.48 16.72 -4.98
N SER A 263 -3.33 15.40 -4.95
CA SER A 263 -3.01 14.66 -3.72
C SER A 263 -1.64 14.99 -3.13
N SER A 264 -0.73 15.56 -3.93
CA SER A 264 0.63 15.91 -3.50
C SER A 264 0.73 17.35 -2.95
N LYS A 265 -0.34 18.16 -3.05
CA LYS A 265 -0.32 19.53 -2.54
C LYS A 265 -0.43 19.51 -1.01
N PRO A 266 0.43 20.25 -0.27
CA PRO A 266 0.27 20.42 1.17
C PRO A 266 -1.09 21.01 1.50
N GLY A 267 -1.79 20.37 2.43
CA GLY A 267 -3.12 20.79 2.88
C GLY A 267 -3.43 20.23 4.27
N TYR A 268 -4.47 20.79 4.88
CA TYR A 268 -5.01 20.26 6.12
C TYR A 268 -5.57 18.84 5.92
N THR A 269 -5.38 17.99 6.92
CA THR A 269 -5.68 16.56 6.83
C THR A 269 -7.03 16.27 7.45
N TYR A 270 -8.03 16.05 6.61
CA TYR A 270 -9.38 15.71 7.05
C TYR A 270 -9.76 14.27 6.67
N PRO A 271 -10.54 13.59 7.53
CA PRO A 271 -10.84 13.96 8.91
C PRO A 271 -9.59 13.80 9.82
N ILE A 272 -9.48 14.62 10.87
CA ILE A 272 -8.31 14.65 11.77
C ILE A 272 -7.95 13.27 12.33
N VAL A 273 -8.98 12.46 12.62
CA VAL A 273 -8.85 11.09 13.16
C VAL A 273 -8.14 10.10 12.22
N TYR A 274 -8.02 10.41 10.93
CA TYR A 274 -7.29 9.59 9.96
C TYR A 274 -5.84 10.02 9.78
N SER A 275 -5.42 11.13 10.40
CA SER A 275 -4.03 11.56 10.35
C SER A 275 -3.19 10.86 11.41
N PHE A 276 -2.22 10.06 10.96
CA PHE A 276 -1.21 9.42 11.79
C PHE A 276 0.00 10.31 12.08
N ASN A 277 -0.08 11.61 11.75
CA ASN A 277 0.96 12.59 12.05
C ASN A 277 0.39 13.66 12.98
N GLY A 278 0.81 13.59 14.25
CA GLY A 278 0.32 14.47 15.31
C GLY A 278 0.51 15.96 15.04
N ILE A 279 1.52 16.37 14.26
CA ILE A 279 1.68 17.78 13.89
C ILE A 279 0.65 18.19 12.86
N SER A 280 0.45 17.40 11.81
CA SER A 280 -0.60 17.72 10.83
C SER A 280 -2.00 17.67 11.45
N SER A 281 -2.25 16.73 12.38
CA SER A 281 -3.50 16.66 13.15
C SER A 281 -3.71 17.89 14.02
N LEU A 282 -2.68 18.32 14.76
CA LEU A 282 -2.75 19.51 15.61
C LEU A 282 -2.89 20.80 14.80
N ALA A 283 -2.14 20.94 13.71
CA ALA A 283 -2.25 22.09 12.80
C ALA A 283 -3.67 22.16 12.20
N THR A 284 -4.23 21.02 11.79
CA THR A 284 -5.60 20.94 11.27
C THR A 284 -6.63 21.28 12.35
N TYR A 285 -6.47 20.75 13.57
CA TYR A 285 -7.34 21.07 14.71
C TYR A 285 -7.32 22.56 15.06
N LEU A 286 -6.13 23.16 15.15
CA LEU A 286 -5.99 24.59 15.46
C LEU A 286 -6.59 25.48 14.37
N HIS A 287 -6.50 25.05 13.11
CA HIS A 287 -7.14 25.73 12.00
C HIS A 287 -8.66 25.64 12.08
N GLU A 288 -9.21 24.46 12.34
CA GLU A 288 -10.66 24.20 12.37
C GLU A 288 -11.35 24.86 13.58
N GLU A 289 -10.79 24.72 14.78
CA GLU A 289 -11.41 25.20 16.03
C GLU A 289 -11.13 26.68 16.33
N TYR A 290 -9.94 27.17 15.96
CA TYR A 290 -9.50 28.53 16.33
C TYR A 290 -9.28 29.45 15.12
N GLY A 291 -9.42 28.96 13.89
CA GLY A 291 -9.24 29.76 12.68
C GLY A 291 -7.78 30.15 12.40
N TYR A 292 -6.80 29.51 13.03
CA TYR A 292 -5.39 29.83 12.84
C TYR A 292 -4.88 29.32 11.49
N ASP A 293 -4.08 30.13 10.77
CA ASP A 293 -3.36 29.65 9.59
C ASP A 293 -2.11 28.88 10.03
N MET A 294 -2.26 27.56 10.11
CA MET A 294 -1.20 26.61 10.45
C MET A 294 -0.66 25.90 9.21
N LEU A 295 -1.00 26.34 8.00
CA LEU A 295 -0.57 25.69 6.76
C LEU A 295 0.94 25.80 6.56
N TRP A 296 1.57 26.84 7.09
CA TRP A 296 3.03 26.96 7.15
C TRP A 296 3.66 25.78 7.89
N ALA A 297 3.04 25.32 8.98
CA ALA A 297 3.56 24.21 9.76
C ALA A 297 3.56 22.95 8.91
N ILE A 298 2.54 22.72 8.08
CA ILE A 298 2.44 21.56 7.17
C ILE A 298 3.39 21.71 5.97
N ARG A 299 3.46 22.90 5.34
CA ARG A 299 4.29 23.17 4.16
C ARG A 299 5.79 23.06 4.44
N TYR A 300 6.20 23.48 5.63
CA TYR A 300 7.60 23.52 6.04
C TYR A 300 7.94 22.45 7.08
N TRP A 301 7.02 21.52 7.38
CA TRP A 301 7.31 20.34 8.21
C TRP A 301 8.31 19.44 7.51
N TYR A 302 9.59 19.74 7.71
CA TYR A 302 10.71 18.90 7.35
C TYR A 302 11.22 18.27 8.64
N ILE A 303 11.19 16.93 8.74
CA ILE A 303 12.04 16.25 9.72
C ILE A 303 13.39 16.06 9.03
N PRO A 304 14.42 16.87 9.34
CA PRO A 304 15.75 16.53 8.91
C PRO A 304 16.10 15.16 9.51
N SER A 305 16.39 14.19 8.66
CA SER A 305 17.05 12.97 9.09
C SER A 305 18.47 13.37 9.53
N ALA A 306 18.67 13.49 10.83
CA ALA A 306 20.01 13.52 11.42
C ALA A 306 20.67 12.14 11.34
#